data_AF-K4LGG7-F1
#
_entry.id   AF-K4LGG7-F1
#
_cell.length_a   1.000
_cell.length_b   1.000
_cell.length_c   1.000
_cell.angle_alpha   90.00
_cell.angle_beta   90.00
_cell.angle_gamma   90.00
#
_symmetry.space_group_name_H-M   'P 1'
#
loop_
_entity.id
_entity.type
_entity.pdbx_description
1 polymer ?
#
loop_
_entity_poly.entity_id
_entity_poly.type
_entity_poly.pdbx_seq_one_letter_code
_entity_poly.pdbx_strand_id
1 'polypeptide(L)'
;MPFSPKPGARAGDCHLDLCPPAELAQSYARCYSLKVPPDLIKPRRILSETELGPCLKAGASFIAVAEGVITPVCRAGLQREYIYILCDPELVALKIFAAPEVLAAAEEVGVRPGTVFTEESCGTNALALAREHQRLVAIRGEQHYCQLFKDWWCVASPVKDPNGKISGYLDISMHAEKELGLAAALLQTLVALIERELLLVELTQRQQTDSIALAPLRIPPEAAAKLTPREREVLKLILEWLDDVEIAKRLYLSIGTARTHRRNIYQKLGVSNLRELLAKLSR
;
A
#
# COMPACT_ATOMS: atom_id res chain seq x y z
N MET A 1 -24.38 28.52 27.28
CA MET A 1 -23.77 28.74 25.95
C MET A 1 -22.34 29.21 26.13
N PRO A 2 -21.33 28.40 25.82
CA PRO A 2 -19.96 28.92 25.77
C PRO A 2 -19.24 28.39 24.52
N PHE A 3 -19.42 29.07 23.39
CA PHE A 3 -18.53 28.93 22.23
C PHE A 3 -18.40 30.30 21.58
N SER A 4 -17.51 31.12 22.12
CA SER A 4 -16.98 32.27 21.40
C SER A 4 -15.56 31.91 20.97
N PRO A 5 -15.26 31.81 19.66
CA PRO A 5 -13.92 31.53 19.19
C PRO A 5 -12.99 32.71 19.53
N LYS A 6 -11.80 32.43 20.06
CA LYS A 6 -10.75 33.45 20.24
C LYS A 6 -10.25 33.91 18.86
N PRO A 7 -9.99 35.21 18.65
CA PRO A 7 -9.56 35.72 17.36
C PRO A 7 -8.05 35.45 17.18
N GLY A 8 -7.73 34.65 16.16
CA GLY A 8 -6.35 34.28 15.85
C GLY A 8 -6.20 33.64 14.47
N ALA A 9 -6.90 34.13 13.46
CA ALA A 9 -6.64 33.76 12.07
C ALA A 9 -5.86 34.90 11.41
N ARG A 10 -4.62 34.64 11.00
CA ARG A 10 -3.89 35.55 10.11
C ARG A 10 -4.55 35.49 8.73
N ALA A 11 -4.80 36.65 8.14
CA ALA A 11 -5.32 36.78 6.78
C ALA A 11 -4.30 36.21 5.79
N GLY A 12 -4.52 34.98 5.33
CA GLY A 12 -3.61 34.25 4.44
C GLY A 12 -3.95 32.77 4.29
N ASP A 13 -4.69 32.19 5.24
CA ASP A 13 -5.17 30.81 5.13
C ASP A 13 -6.22 30.70 4.03
N CYS A 14 -5.84 30.13 2.88
CA CYS A 14 -6.79 29.50 1.98
C CYS A 14 -7.61 28.50 2.81
N HIS A 15 -8.84 28.86 3.17
CA HIS A 15 -9.75 28.06 3.98
C HIS A 15 -10.10 26.75 3.25
N LEU A 16 -9.20 25.76 3.27
CA LEU A 16 -9.55 24.36 3.05
C LEU A 16 -10.30 23.89 4.30
N ASP A 17 -11.56 24.32 4.43
CA ASP A 17 -12.47 23.74 5.40
C ASP A 17 -13.02 22.45 4.80
N LEU A 18 -12.21 21.40 4.90
CA LEU A 18 -12.48 20.08 4.33
C LEU A 18 -13.47 19.26 5.15
N CYS A 19 -13.97 19.79 6.27
CA CYS A 19 -15.09 19.22 7.02
C CYS A 19 -16.13 20.32 7.30
N PRO A 20 -17.23 20.38 6.52
CA PRO A 20 -18.32 21.31 6.76
C PRO A 20 -18.89 21.19 8.19
N PRO A 21 -19.35 22.31 8.80
CA PRO A 21 -19.95 22.28 10.13
C PRO A 21 -21.11 21.30 10.31
N ALA A 22 -21.87 21.04 9.24
CA ALA A 22 -22.97 20.08 9.26
C ALA A 22 -22.48 18.63 9.43
N GLU A 23 -21.36 18.25 8.80
CA GLU A 23 -20.77 16.92 8.95
C GLU A 23 -20.19 16.73 10.35
N LEU A 24 -19.52 17.77 10.90
CA LEU A 24 -19.04 17.76 12.29
C LEU A 24 -20.18 17.58 13.29
N ALA A 25 -21.28 18.32 13.11
CA ALA A 25 -22.45 18.19 13.98
C ALA A 25 -23.05 16.77 13.95
N GLN A 26 -23.08 16.13 12.78
CA GLN A 26 -23.53 14.73 12.65
C GLN A 26 -22.59 13.77 13.40
N SER A 27 -21.28 13.96 13.27
CA SER A 27 -20.29 13.19 14.01
C SER A 27 -20.44 13.36 15.53
N TYR A 28 -20.65 14.59 16.01
CA TYR A 28 -20.88 14.85 17.43
C TYR A 28 -22.15 14.16 17.95
N ALA A 29 -23.22 14.15 17.15
CA ALA A 29 -24.44 13.43 17.51
C ALA A 29 -24.22 11.91 17.60
N ARG A 30 -23.40 11.33 16.70
CA ARG A 30 -23.00 9.92 16.77
C ARG A 30 -22.15 9.64 18.00
N CYS A 31 -21.12 10.44 18.27
CA CYS A 31 -20.28 10.32 19.47
C CYS A 31 -21.10 10.40 20.77
N TYR A 32 -22.04 11.36 20.84
CA TYR A 32 -22.95 11.48 21.97
C TYR A 32 -23.83 10.24 22.14
N SER A 33 -24.40 9.72 21.05
CA SER A 33 -25.23 8.50 21.06
C SER A 33 -24.44 7.26 21.48
N LEU A 34 -23.16 7.18 21.09
CA LEU A 34 -22.20 6.14 21.49
C LEU A 34 -21.66 6.32 22.92
N LYS A 35 -22.10 7.37 23.62
CA LYS A 35 -21.69 7.71 25.00
C LYS A 35 -20.17 7.87 25.13
N VAL A 36 -19.54 8.44 24.11
CA VAL A 36 -18.12 8.79 24.17
C VAL A 36 -17.94 9.96 25.14
N PRO A 37 -17.06 9.87 26.15
CA PRO A 37 -16.81 10.99 27.07
C PRO A 37 -16.05 12.13 26.37
N PRO A 38 -16.51 13.39 26.40
CA PRO A 38 -15.77 14.52 25.82
C PRO A 38 -14.43 14.80 26.49
N ASP A 39 -14.26 14.40 27.76
CA ASP A 39 -13.04 14.51 28.55
C ASP A 39 -12.10 13.30 28.37
N LEU A 40 -12.40 12.40 27.43
CA LEU A 40 -11.55 11.26 27.12
C LEU A 40 -10.14 11.71 26.70
N ILE A 41 -9.12 11.23 27.41
CA ILE A 41 -7.71 11.55 27.19
C ILE A 41 -6.87 10.40 26.61
N LYS A 42 -7.46 9.21 26.41
CA LYS A 42 -6.83 8.02 25.80
C LYS A 42 -7.86 7.25 24.97
N PRO A 43 -7.46 6.56 23.88
CA PRO A 43 -8.37 5.70 23.13
C PRO A 43 -9.04 4.65 24.02
N ARG A 44 -10.35 4.43 23.84
CA ARG A 44 -11.09 3.40 24.62
C ARG A 44 -10.77 1.99 24.16
N ARG A 45 -10.30 1.81 22.93
CA ARG A 45 -9.95 0.51 22.35
C ARG A 45 -8.57 0.54 21.70
N ILE A 46 -7.71 -0.34 22.19
CA ILE A 46 -6.42 -0.67 21.59
C ILE A 46 -6.34 -2.19 21.55
N LEU A 47 -6.11 -2.76 20.37
CA LEU A 47 -6.03 -4.20 20.20
C LEU A 47 -4.86 -4.80 20.99
N SER A 48 -5.10 -5.99 21.54
CA SER A 48 -4.04 -6.86 22.05
C SER A 48 -3.19 -7.42 20.91
N GLU A 49 -2.02 -7.98 21.23
CA GLU A 49 -1.14 -8.57 20.22
C GLU A 49 -1.81 -9.71 19.43
N THR A 50 -2.65 -10.51 20.10
CA THR A 50 -3.37 -11.64 19.47
C THR A 50 -4.45 -11.17 18.50
N GLU A 51 -5.09 -10.03 18.77
CA GLU A 51 -6.06 -9.40 17.89
C GLU A 51 -5.40 -8.62 16.74
N LEU A 52 -4.25 -7.98 17.01
CA LEU A 52 -3.53 -7.18 16.02
C LEU A 52 -2.82 -8.04 14.97
N GLY A 53 -2.30 -9.21 15.35
CA GLY A 53 -1.57 -10.12 14.45
C GLY A 53 -2.30 -10.44 13.13
N PRO A 54 -3.58 -10.82 13.15
CA PRO A 54 -4.40 -10.99 11.95
C PRO A 54 -4.50 -9.73 11.07
N CYS A 55 -4.71 -8.55 11.67
CA CYS A 55 -4.76 -7.27 10.93
C CYS A 55 -3.44 -6.97 10.23
N LEU A 56 -2.29 -7.17 10.92
CA LEU A 56 -0.96 -6.97 10.33
C LEU A 56 -0.68 -7.96 9.20
N LYS A 57 -1.11 -9.21 9.33
CA LYS A 57 -0.98 -10.23 8.26
C LYS A 57 -1.82 -9.87 7.04
N ALA A 58 -3.08 -9.48 7.24
CA ALA A 58 -3.98 -9.08 6.16
C ALA A 58 -3.46 -7.81 5.45
N GLY A 59 -2.93 -6.85 6.22
CA GLY A 59 -2.39 -5.59 5.72
C GLY A 59 -0.92 -5.64 5.26
N ALA A 60 -0.25 -6.80 5.25
CA ALA A 60 1.20 -6.88 5.10
C ALA A 60 1.73 -6.18 3.83
N SER A 61 1.08 -6.39 2.67
CA SER A 61 1.45 -5.73 1.41
C SER A 61 1.25 -4.21 1.48
N PHE A 62 0.15 -3.79 2.10
CA PHE A 62 -0.18 -2.36 2.26
C PHE A 62 0.81 -1.65 3.17
N ILE A 63 1.17 -2.29 4.29
CA ILE A 63 2.19 -1.81 5.24
C ILE A 63 3.55 -1.67 4.53
N ALA A 64 3.97 -2.69 3.79
CA ALA A 64 5.27 -2.69 3.10
C ALA A 64 5.37 -1.56 2.06
N VAL A 65 4.32 -1.36 1.27
CA VAL A 65 4.26 -0.26 0.29
C VAL A 65 4.28 1.10 0.99
N ALA A 66 3.42 1.30 2.00
CA ALA A 66 3.39 2.54 2.76
C ALA A 66 4.73 2.85 3.43
N GLU A 67 5.42 1.84 3.97
CA GLU A 67 6.75 1.99 4.56
C GLU A 67 7.80 2.43 3.55
N GLY A 68 7.78 1.88 2.32
CA GLY A 68 8.67 2.30 1.23
C GLY A 68 8.45 3.75 0.79
N VAL A 69 7.20 4.24 0.86
CA VAL A 69 6.84 5.61 0.46
C VAL A 69 7.10 6.62 1.58
N ILE A 70 6.71 6.31 2.82
CA ILE A 70 6.69 7.28 3.93
C ILE A 70 8.05 7.37 4.63
N THR A 71 8.78 6.27 4.77
CA THR A 71 10.06 6.27 5.51
C THR A 71 11.09 7.27 4.97
N PRO A 72 11.30 7.41 3.64
CA PRO A 72 12.21 8.42 3.09
C PRO A 72 11.78 9.85 3.45
N VAL A 73 10.48 10.12 3.49
CA VAL A 73 9.93 11.44 3.85
C VAL A 73 10.21 11.76 5.32
N CYS A 74 10.02 10.79 6.22
CA CYS A 74 10.38 10.94 7.62
C CYS A 74 11.89 11.19 7.80
N ARG A 75 12.75 10.43 7.08
CA ARG A 75 14.22 10.55 7.19
C ARG A 75 14.77 11.86 6.64
N ALA A 76 14.12 12.45 5.63
CA ALA A 76 14.51 13.74 5.08
C ALA A 76 14.39 14.89 6.09
N GLY A 77 13.67 14.67 7.21
CA GLY A 77 13.62 15.61 8.33
C GLY A 77 12.84 16.90 8.06
N LEU A 78 12.17 16.99 6.90
CA LEU A 78 11.41 18.18 6.49
C LEU A 78 10.18 18.42 7.39
N GLN A 79 9.71 17.40 8.11
CA GLN A 79 8.53 17.47 9.00
C GLN A 79 8.71 16.58 10.25
N ARG A 80 9.74 16.84 11.07
CA ARG A 80 10.08 16.00 12.25
C ARG A 80 8.96 15.84 13.28
N GLU A 81 8.01 16.77 13.29
CA GLU A 81 6.91 16.81 14.26
C GLU A 81 5.60 16.23 13.67
N TYR A 82 5.63 15.65 12.48
CA TYR A 82 4.47 14.97 11.91
C TYR A 82 4.40 13.52 12.37
N ILE A 83 3.18 13.07 12.63
CA ILE A 83 2.84 11.66 12.82
C ILE A 83 2.05 11.22 11.58
N TYR A 84 2.49 10.13 10.97
CA TYR A 84 1.74 9.47 9.90
C TYR A 84 1.14 8.18 10.45
N ILE A 85 -0.18 8.03 10.38
CA ILE A 85 -0.88 6.86 10.91
C ILE A 85 -1.48 6.10 9.74
N LEU A 86 -1.04 4.86 9.55
CA LEU A 86 -1.58 3.94 8.56
C LEU A 86 -2.59 3.02 9.23
N CYS A 87 -3.84 3.06 8.79
CA CYS A 87 -4.93 2.25 9.31
C CYS A 87 -5.46 1.27 8.28
N ASP A 88 -5.98 0.14 8.75
CA ASP A 88 -6.82 -0.75 7.94
C ASP A 88 -8.22 -0.14 7.68
N PRO A 89 -9.10 -0.80 6.90
CA PRO A 89 -10.45 -0.28 6.64
C PRO A 89 -11.34 -0.11 7.89
N GLU A 90 -11.02 -0.83 8.97
CA GLU A 90 -11.74 -0.76 10.25
C GLU A 90 -11.18 0.29 11.21
N LEU A 91 -10.19 1.08 10.76
CA LEU A 91 -9.49 2.12 11.51
C LEU A 91 -8.58 1.58 12.62
N VAL A 92 -8.09 0.35 12.48
CA VAL A 92 -7.03 -0.17 13.33
C VAL A 92 -5.70 0.34 12.81
N ALA A 93 -4.92 1.03 13.65
CA ALA A 93 -3.57 1.45 13.30
C ALA A 93 -2.66 0.22 13.06
N LEU A 94 -2.22 0.05 11.82
CA LEU A 94 -1.29 -0.98 11.41
C LEU A 94 0.16 -0.55 11.66
N LYS A 95 0.46 0.72 11.37
CA LYS A 95 1.80 1.29 11.55
C LYS A 95 1.74 2.78 11.78
N ILE A 96 2.67 3.28 12.57
CA ILE A 96 2.86 4.71 12.84
C ILE A 96 4.27 5.08 12.43
N PHE A 97 4.40 6.16 11.66
CA PHE A 97 5.67 6.72 11.24
C PHE A 97 5.81 8.11 11.86
N ALA A 98 6.89 8.34 12.60
CA ALA A 98 7.26 9.67 13.11
C ALA A 98 8.73 9.65 13.53
N ALA A 99 9.27 10.80 13.93
CA ALA A 99 10.55 10.81 14.63
C ALA A 99 10.45 10.04 15.97
N PRO A 100 11.52 9.39 16.45
CA PRO A 100 11.49 8.57 17.68
C PRO A 100 10.89 9.28 18.90
N GLU A 101 11.22 10.55 19.09
CA GLU A 101 10.71 11.41 20.16
C GLU A 101 9.19 11.63 20.07
N VAL A 102 8.66 11.75 18.85
CA VAL A 102 7.22 11.91 18.61
C VAL A 102 6.48 10.59 18.76
N LEU A 103 7.09 9.47 18.36
CA LEU A 103 6.52 8.13 18.61
C LEU A 103 6.36 7.86 20.10
N ALA A 104 7.37 8.20 20.91
CA ALA A 104 7.31 8.05 22.36
C ALA A 104 6.16 8.88 22.97
N ALA A 105 6.04 10.15 22.57
CA ALA A 105 4.95 11.02 23.01
C ALA A 105 3.56 10.52 22.58
N ALA A 106 3.43 10.00 21.36
CA ALA A 106 2.19 9.39 20.87
C ALA A 106 1.79 8.15 21.70
N GLU A 107 2.78 7.32 22.07
CA GLU A 107 2.54 6.12 22.85
C GLU A 107 2.07 6.42 24.29
N GLU A 108 2.57 7.50 24.92
CA GLU A 108 2.12 7.95 26.25
C GLU A 108 0.61 8.23 26.31
N VAL A 109 0.06 8.78 25.21
CA VAL A 109 -1.39 9.05 25.05
C VAL A 109 -2.17 7.87 24.45
N GLY A 110 -1.50 6.72 24.22
CA GLY A 110 -2.13 5.49 23.73
C GLY A 110 -2.30 5.42 22.21
N VAL A 111 -1.59 6.26 21.46
CA VAL A 111 -1.51 6.19 19.99
C VAL A 111 -0.32 5.31 19.62
N ARG A 112 -0.61 4.05 19.27
CA ARG A 112 0.37 3.01 18.91
C ARG A 112 -0.25 2.03 17.91
N PRO A 113 0.53 1.13 17.27
CA PRO A 113 -0.05 0.03 16.51
C PRO A 113 -1.09 -0.74 17.34
N GLY A 114 -2.25 -1.01 16.74
CA GLY A 114 -3.44 -1.59 17.38
C GLY A 114 -4.44 -0.57 17.92
N THR A 115 -4.11 0.72 18.01
CA THR A 115 -5.09 1.75 18.39
C THR A 115 -6.23 1.80 17.38
N VAL A 116 -7.47 1.78 17.86
CA VAL A 116 -8.67 1.82 17.03
C VAL A 116 -9.20 3.25 16.99
N PHE A 117 -9.23 3.85 15.80
CA PHE A 117 -9.59 5.27 15.58
C PHE A 117 -11.06 5.49 15.21
N THR A 118 -11.95 4.56 15.55
CA THR A 118 -13.40 4.76 15.37
C THR A 118 -13.93 5.90 16.26
N GLU A 119 -15.07 6.48 15.89
CA GLU A 119 -15.75 7.48 16.73
C GLU A 119 -16.07 6.94 18.12
N GLU A 120 -16.43 5.65 18.24
CA GLU A 120 -16.70 5.01 19.54
C GLU A 120 -15.47 4.97 20.45
N SER A 121 -14.28 4.80 19.86
CA SER A 121 -13.02 4.65 20.60
C SER A 121 -12.35 5.98 20.91
N CYS A 122 -12.35 6.92 19.96
CA CYS A 122 -11.58 8.16 20.03
C CYS A 122 -12.41 9.44 19.88
N GLY A 123 -13.72 9.34 19.66
CA GLY A 123 -14.56 10.48 19.28
C GLY A 123 -14.32 10.94 17.84
N THR A 124 -14.89 12.10 17.48
CA THR A 124 -14.67 12.73 16.18
C THR A 124 -13.20 12.96 15.92
N ASN A 125 -12.68 12.32 14.87
CA ASN A 125 -11.29 12.43 14.42
C ASN A 125 -11.21 12.32 12.88
N ALA A 126 -10.08 12.72 12.29
CA ALA A 126 -9.95 12.80 10.82
C ALA A 126 -10.13 11.42 10.15
N LEU A 127 -9.54 10.36 10.71
CA LEU A 127 -9.65 8.99 10.19
C LEU A 127 -11.12 8.52 10.17
N ALA A 128 -11.84 8.73 11.26
CA ALA A 128 -13.25 8.38 11.35
C ALA A 128 -14.13 9.12 10.34
N LEU A 129 -13.91 10.42 10.18
CA LEU A 129 -14.65 11.23 9.22
C LEU A 129 -14.28 10.89 7.77
N ALA A 130 -13.00 10.64 7.48
CA ALA A 130 -12.56 10.20 6.17
C ALA A 130 -13.17 8.85 5.79
N ARG A 131 -13.38 7.96 6.77
CA ARG A 131 -14.12 6.71 6.56
C ARG A 131 -15.59 6.94 6.25
N GLU A 132 -16.26 7.76 7.07
CA GLU A 132 -17.68 8.09 6.89
C GLU A 132 -17.96 8.70 5.51
N HIS A 133 -17.10 9.63 5.07
CA HIS A 133 -17.33 10.40 3.84
C HIS A 133 -16.57 9.88 2.62
N GLN A 134 -15.72 8.86 2.79
CA GLN A 134 -14.88 8.26 1.75
C GLN A 134 -14.07 9.28 0.92
N ARG A 135 -13.59 10.32 1.59
CA ARG A 135 -12.81 11.41 0.98
C ARG A 135 -11.78 11.95 1.95
N LEU A 136 -10.89 12.78 1.43
CA LEU A 136 -9.99 13.55 2.26
C LEU A 136 -10.79 14.48 3.19
N VAL A 137 -10.46 14.44 4.48
CA VAL A 137 -11.04 15.27 5.53
C VAL A 137 -9.91 15.88 6.34
N ALA A 138 -10.07 17.14 6.73
CA ALA A 138 -9.19 17.79 7.68
C ALA A 138 -10.00 18.40 8.82
N ILE A 139 -9.47 18.29 10.04
CA ILE A 139 -10.05 18.86 11.25
C ILE A 139 -8.96 19.44 12.14
N ARG A 140 -9.33 20.41 12.97
CA ARG A 140 -8.42 21.19 13.81
C ARG A 140 -8.86 21.12 15.26
N GLY A 141 -7.97 20.78 16.17
CA GLY A 141 -8.08 20.99 17.62
C GLY A 141 -9.48 20.85 18.19
N GLU A 142 -10.16 21.98 18.43
CA GLU A 142 -11.53 22.07 18.96
C GLU A 142 -12.61 21.34 18.14
N GLN A 143 -12.35 21.00 16.88
CA GLN A 143 -13.22 20.18 16.05
C GLN A 143 -13.20 18.70 16.46
N HIS A 144 -12.18 18.25 17.20
CA HIS A 144 -12.19 16.93 17.84
C HIS A 144 -13.20 16.89 18.98
N TYR A 145 -13.96 15.81 19.08
CA TYR A 145 -14.98 15.66 20.12
C TYR A 145 -14.36 15.50 21.52
N CYS A 146 -13.23 14.79 21.59
CA CYS A 146 -12.57 14.40 22.83
C CYS A 146 -11.35 15.28 23.14
N GLN A 147 -11.03 15.44 24.43
CA GLN A 147 -9.82 16.10 24.91
C GLN A 147 -8.52 15.49 24.33
N LEU A 148 -8.53 14.18 24.05
CA LEU A 148 -7.45 13.38 23.49
C LEU A 148 -6.68 14.05 22.33
N PHE A 149 -7.37 14.76 21.43
CA PHE A 149 -6.76 15.34 20.23
C PHE A 149 -6.90 16.86 20.11
N LYS A 150 -7.25 17.57 21.19
CA LYS A 150 -7.52 19.01 21.10
C LYS A 150 -6.32 19.87 20.71
N ASP A 151 -5.10 19.39 20.93
CA ASP A 151 -3.88 20.09 20.54
C ASP A 151 -3.37 19.67 19.14
N TRP A 152 -4.14 18.86 18.42
CA TRP A 152 -3.74 18.26 17.15
C TRP A 152 -4.60 18.74 15.99
N TRP A 153 -3.95 18.97 14.85
CA TRP A 153 -4.59 19.19 13.56
C TRP A 153 -4.31 17.96 12.70
N CYS A 154 -5.36 17.41 12.12
CA CYS A 154 -5.31 16.10 11.48
C CYS A 154 -5.90 16.19 10.08
N VAL A 155 -5.27 15.52 9.14
CA VAL A 155 -5.80 15.31 7.79
C VAL A 155 -5.71 13.83 7.47
N ALA A 156 -6.82 13.23 7.05
CA ALA A 156 -6.89 11.82 6.70
C ALA A 156 -7.55 11.63 5.34
N SER A 157 -7.16 10.58 4.66
CA SER A 157 -7.69 10.22 3.34
C SER A 157 -7.77 8.71 3.19
N PRO A 158 -8.80 8.19 2.49
CA PRO A 158 -8.81 6.79 2.08
C PRO A 158 -7.64 6.52 1.12
N VAL A 159 -7.16 5.28 1.14
CA VAL A 159 -6.21 4.72 0.18
C VAL A 159 -6.89 3.54 -0.51
N LYS A 160 -6.92 3.54 -1.84
CA LYS A 160 -7.62 2.54 -2.65
C LYS A 160 -6.66 1.52 -3.23
N ASP A 161 -7.17 0.30 -3.37
CA ASP A 161 -6.55 -0.73 -4.20
C ASP A 161 -6.80 -0.44 -5.70
N PRO A 162 -6.15 -1.19 -6.60
CA PRO A 162 -6.34 -1.05 -8.05
C PRO A 162 -7.76 -1.31 -8.55
N ASN A 163 -8.60 -2.00 -7.76
CA ASN A 163 -10.00 -2.26 -8.07
C ASN A 163 -10.92 -1.14 -7.56
N GLY A 164 -10.36 -0.09 -6.94
CA GLY A 164 -11.08 1.04 -6.38
C GLY A 164 -11.64 0.79 -4.97
N LYS A 165 -11.38 -0.37 -4.37
CA LYS A 165 -11.80 -0.68 -2.99
C LYS A 165 -10.82 -0.07 -2.00
N ILE A 166 -11.32 0.40 -0.86
CA ILE A 166 -10.47 0.97 0.19
C ILE A 166 -9.59 -0.12 0.82
N SER A 167 -8.26 0.02 0.67
CA SER A 167 -7.25 -0.79 1.36
C SER A 167 -7.06 -0.36 2.82
N GLY A 168 -7.33 0.92 3.11
CA GLY A 168 -7.18 1.50 4.43
C GLY A 168 -7.20 3.02 4.37
N TYR A 169 -6.67 3.65 5.41
CA TYR A 169 -6.61 5.10 5.53
C TYR A 169 -5.20 5.54 5.92
N LEU A 170 -4.80 6.70 5.41
CA LEU A 170 -3.59 7.39 5.83
C LEU A 170 -3.96 8.72 6.47
N ASP A 171 -3.39 9.00 7.62
CA ASP A 171 -3.52 10.26 8.35
C ASP A 171 -2.16 10.93 8.50
N ILE A 172 -2.16 12.26 8.47
CA ILE A 172 -1.09 13.10 8.98
C ILE A 172 -1.65 13.93 10.13
N SER A 173 -1.07 13.73 11.31
CA SER A 173 -1.34 14.48 12.52
C SER A 173 -0.15 15.38 12.85
N MET A 174 -0.44 16.62 13.24
CA MET A 174 0.58 17.60 13.62
C MET A 174 0.07 18.49 14.76
N HIS A 175 0.99 19.07 15.53
CA HIS A 175 0.62 20.03 16.57
C HIS A 175 0.03 21.31 15.96
N ALA A 176 -0.85 22.00 16.70
CA ALA A 176 -1.42 23.29 16.29
C ALA A 176 -0.32 24.30 15.92
N GLU A 177 -0.62 25.24 15.01
CA GLU A 177 0.28 26.28 14.44
C GLU A 177 0.84 26.01 13.03
N LYS A 178 0.49 24.90 12.38
CA LYS A 178 1.03 24.53 11.06
C LYS A 178 0.06 24.69 9.89
N GLU A 179 0.58 24.87 8.68
CA GLU A 179 -0.21 25.02 7.46
C GLU A 179 -0.93 23.72 7.08
N LEU A 180 -2.19 23.58 7.49
CA LEU A 180 -3.05 22.42 7.20
C LEU A 180 -3.16 22.13 5.69
N GLY A 181 -3.09 23.17 4.85
CA GLY A 181 -3.11 23.02 3.39
C GLY A 181 -1.90 22.27 2.83
N LEU A 182 -0.69 22.54 3.37
CA LEU A 182 0.53 21.84 2.97
C LEU A 182 0.47 20.36 3.39
N ALA A 183 -0.02 20.09 4.60
CA ALA A 183 -0.21 18.72 5.07
C ALA A 183 -1.23 17.95 4.22
N ALA A 184 -2.34 18.59 3.82
CA ALA A 184 -3.32 17.97 2.94
C ALA A 184 -2.73 17.65 1.55
N ALA A 185 -1.96 18.56 0.97
CA ALA A 185 -1.27 18.33 -0.31
C ALA A 185 -0.22 17.21 -0.21
N LEU A 186 0.55 17.18 0.88
CA LEU A 186 1.49 16.10 1.16
C LEU A 186 0.75 14.76 1.30
N LEU A 187 -0.33 14.72 2.08
CA LEU A 187 -1.13 13.50 2.26
C LEU A 187 -1.64 12.98 0.91
N GLN A 188 -2.23 13.84 0.08
CA GLN A 188 -2.71 13.44 -1.26
C GLN A 188 -1.58 12.87 -2.12
N THR A 189 -0.40 13.47 -2.06
CA THR A 189 0.78 12.99 -2.79
C THR A 189 1.21 11.61 -2.30
N LEU A 190 1.28 11.41 -0.98
CA LEU A 190 1.63 10.12 -0.38
C LEU A 190 0.60 9.04 -0.71
N VAL A 191 -0.69 9.36 -0.62
CA VAL A 191 -1.77 8.44 -1.01
C VAL A 191 -1.63 8.04 -2.47
N ALA A 192 -1.48 8.99 -3.39
CA ALA A 192 -1.32 8.70 -4.82
C ALA A 192 -0.09 7.82 -5.12
N LEU A 193 1.02 8.04 -4.41
CA LEU A 193 2.21 7.19 -4.53
C LEU A 193 1.94 5.77 -4.00
N ILE A 194 1.30 5.63 -2.84
CA ILE A 194 0.96 4.33 -2.27
C ILE A 194 0.01 3.56 -3.21
N GLU A 195 -1.05 4.20 -3.70
CA GLU A 195 -2.00 3.58 -4.64
C GLU A 195 -1.29 3.11 -5.94
N ARG A 196 -0.37 3.92 -6.46
CA ARG A 196 0.44 3.55 -7.62
C ARG A 196 1.33 2.33 -7.35
N GLU A 197 2.02 2.31 -6.21
CA GLU A 197 2.89 1.19 -5.86
C GLU A 197 2.08 -0.09 -5.58
N LEU A 198 0.88 0.02 -4.98
CA LEU A 198 -0.05 -1.11 -4.84
C LEU A 198 -0.45 -1.70 -6.20
N LEU A 199 -0.75 -0.84 -7.19
CA LEU A 199 -0.99 -1.27 -8.56
C LEU A 199 0.20 -2.02 -9.16
N LEU A 200 1.42 -1.52 -8.99
CA LEU A 200 2.63 -2.16 -9.51
C LEU A 200 2.86 -3.53 -8.86
N VAL A 201 2.64 -3.66 -7.56
CA VAL A 201 2.73 -4.95 -6.84
C VAL A 201 1.72 -5.95 -7.40
N GLU A 202 0.46 -5.55 -7.59
CA GLU A 202 -0.58 -6.42 -8.13
C GLU A 202 -0.28 -6.85 -9.58
N LEU A 203 0.17 -5.92 -10.43
CA LEU A 203 0.57 -6.24 -11.80
C LEU A 203 1.74 -7.22 -11.85
N THR A 204 2.73 -7.05 -10.97
CA THR A 204 3.89 -7.95 -10.88
C THR A 204 3.48 -9.35 -10.44
N GLN A 205 2.58 -9.45 -9.45
CA GLN A 205 2.04 -10.74 -8.98
C GLN A 205 1.21 -11.43 -10.05
N ARG A 206 0.38 -10.68 -10.81
CA ARG A 206 -0.37 -11.21 -11.95
C ARG A 206 0.55 -11.72 -13.04
N GLN A 207 1.58 -10.96 -13.43
CA GLN A 207 2.60 -11.41 -14.39
C GLN A 207 3.33 -12.66 -13.91
N GLN A 208 3.65 -12.77 -12.62
CA GLN A 208 4.26 -13.98 -12.05
C GLN A 208 3.32 -15.18 -12.09
N THR A 209 2.04 -14.98 -11.77
CA THR A 209 1.02 -16.03 -11.85
C THR A 209 0.80 -16.48 -13.30
N ASP A 210 0.73 -15.54 -14.23
CA ASP A 210 0.55 -15.80 -15.67
C ASP A 210 1.81 -16.43 -16.31
N SER A 211 3.01 -16.08 -15.82
CA SER A 211 4.27 -16.71 -16.26
C SER A 211 4.51 -18.08 -15.61
N ILE A 212 3.94 -18.37 -14.44
CA ILE A 212 3.87 -19.73 -13.87
C ILE A 212 2.78 -20.57 -14.56
N ALA A 213 1.78 -19.94 -15.20
CA ALA A 213 0.80 -20.59 -16.06
C ALA A 213 1.34 -20.96 -17.46
N LEU A 214 2.61 -20.66 -17.78
CA LEU A 214 3.34 -21.46 -18.75
C LEU A 214 3.63 -22.81 -18.09
N ALA A 215 2.69 -23.75 -18.23
CA ALA A 215 2.95 -25.16 -17.93
C ALA A 215 4.37 -25.50 -18.42
N PRO A 216 5.23 -26.13 -17.60
CA PRO A 216 6.59 -26.42 -18.03
C PRO A 216 6.47 -27.14 -19.37
N LEU A 217 7.06 -26.56 -20.41
CA LEU A 217 7.09 -27.13 -21.76
C LEU A 217 7.71 -28.52 -21.65
N ARG A 218 6.87 -29.52 -21.40
CA ARG A 218 7.27 -30.90 -21.25
C ARG A 218 7.42 -31.39 -22.67
N ILE A 219 8.64 -31.73 -23.04
CA ILE A 219 8.91 -32.40 -24.32
C ILE A 219 8.06 -33.68 -24.31
N PRO A 220 7.06 -33.83 -25.19
CA PRO A 220 6.26 -35.05 -25.26
C PRO A 220 7.20 -36.25 -25.43
N PRO A 221 6.94 -37.39 -24.78
CA PRO A 221 7.84 -38.55 -24.84
C PRO A 221 8.10 -39.02 -26.29
N GLU A 222 7.13 -38.86 -27.19
CA GLU A 222 7.26 -39.13 -28.62
C GLU A 222 8.23 -38.18 -29.34
N ALA A 223 8.23 -36.89 -28.96
CA ALA A 223 9.16 -35.89 -29.49
C ALA A 223 10.58 -36.12 -28.94
N ALA A 224 10.69 -36.49 -27.66
CA ALA A 224 11.97 -36.83 -27.05
C ALA A 224 12.60 -38.05 -27.72
N ALA A 225 11.83 -39.08 -28.09
CA ALA A 225 12.32 -40.29 -28.74
C ALA A 225 13.00 -40.03 -30.10
N LYS A 226 12.61 -38.98 -30.83
CA LYS A 226 13.18 -38.62 -32.14
C LYS A 226 14.50 -37.84 -32.06
N LEU A 227 14.84 -37.30 -30.89
CA LEU A 227 16.02 -36.44 -30.69
C LEU A 227 17.18 -37.20 -30.07
N THR A 228 18.38 -36.94 -30.58
CA THR A 228 19.63 -37.40 -29.97
C THR A 228 19.85 -36.73 -28.60
N PRO A 229 20.67 -37.31 -27.70
CA PRO A 229 20.98 -36.68 -26.41
C PRO A 229 21.44 -35.22 -26.56
N ARG A 230 22.29 -34.95 -27.55
CA ARG A 230 22.80 -33.60 -27.82
C ARG A 230 21.74 -32.63 -28.33
N GLU A 231 20.83 -33.10 -29.17
CA GLU A 231 19.69 -32.29 -29.62
C GLU A 231 18.70 -31.99 -28.49
N ARG A 232 18.55 -32.89 -27.51
CA ARG A 232 17.73 -32.63 -26.31
C ARG A 232 18.34 -31.52 -25.44
N GLU A 233 19.65 -31.51 -25.28
CA GLU A 233 20.35 -30.44 -24.56
C GLU A 233 20.16 -29.09 -25.26
N VAL A 234 20.33 -29.05 -26.58
CA VAL A 234 20.11 -27.83 -27.37
C VAL A 234 18.64 -27.39 -27.31
N LEU A 235 17.68 -28.32 -27.38
CA LEU A 235 16.25 -28.02 -27.26
C LEU A 235 15.91 -27.38 -25.91
N LYS A 236 16.48 -27.85 -24.80
CA LYS A 236 16.26 -27.22 -23.48
C LYS A 236 16.69 -25.75 -23.49
N LEU A 237 17.85 -25.45 -24.05
CA LEU A 237 18.35 -24.06 -24.13
C LEU A 237 17.50 -23.19 -25.08
N ILE A 238 16.93 -23.77 -26.14
CA ILE A 238 15.97 -23.06 -26.99
C ILE A 238 14.70 -22.70 -26.21
N LEU A 239 14.21 -23.60 -25.35
CA LEU A 239 13.02 -23.37 -24.51
C LEU A 239 13.31 -22.40 -23.35
N GLU A 240 14.58 -22.22 -22.99
CA GLU A 240 15.07 -21.15 -22.11
C GLU A 240 15.27 -19.80 -22.84
N TRP A 241 14.90 -19.70 -24.12
CA TRP A 241 14.98 -18.51 -24.97
C TRP A 241 16.40 -18.06 -25.37
N LEU A 242 17.39 -18.95 -25.32
CA LEU A 242 18.76 -18.63 -25.73
C LEU A 242 18.92 -18.58 -27.26
N ASP A 243 19.77 -17.68 -27.74
CA ASP A 243 20.14 -17.60 -29.17
C ASP A 243 21.28 -18.58 -29.56
N ASP A 244 21.62 -18.65 -30.85
CA ASP A 244 22.65 -19.61 -31.32
C ASP A 244 24.05 -19.32 -30.74
N VAL A 245 24.33 -18.06 -30.38
CA VAL A 245 25.62 -17.62 -29.82
C VAL A 245 25.71 -18.06 -28.37
N GLU A 246 24.65 -17.84 -27.60
CA GLU A 246 24.56 -18.23 -26.19
C GLU A 246 24.54 -19.75 -26.03
N ILE A 247 23.81 -20.46 -26.89
CA ILE A 247 23.81 -21.93 -26.96
C ILE A 247 25.22 -22.46 -27.26
N ALA A 248 25.90 -21.88 -28.26
CA ALA A 248 27.25 -22.27 -28.62
C ALA A 248 28.22 -22.09 -27.44
N LYS A 249 28.13 -20.95 -26.74
CA LYS A 249 28.95 -20.66 -25.55
C LYS A 249 28.67 -21.64 -24.40
N ARG A 250 27.40 -21.93 -24.12
CA ARG A 250 26.99 -22.75 -22.96
C ARG A 250 27.29 -24.23 -23.15
N LEU A 251 27.26 -24.71 -24.38
CA LEU A 251 27.54 -26.11 -24.72
C LEU A 251 28.97 -26.33 -25.24
N TYR A 252 29.81 -25.28 -25.26
CA TYR A 252 31.18 -25.33 -25.83
C TYR A 252 31.19 -25.84 -27.28
N LEU A 253 30.29 -25.31 -28.11
CA LEU A 253 30.13 -25.64 -29.53
C LEU A 253 30.51 -24.44 -30.42
N SER A 254 30.72 -24.69 -31.71
CA SER A 254 30.72 -23.61 -32.70
C SER A 254 29.30 -23.09 -32.94
N ILE A 255 29.15 -21.80 -33.30
CA ILE A 255 27.84 -21.21 -33.68
C ILE A 255 27.21 -21.99 -34.85
N GLY A 256 28.03 -22.44 -35.82
CA GLY A 256 27.57 -23.26 -36.94
C GLY A 256 27.02 -24.62 -36.50
N THR A 257 27.61 -25.23 -35.48
CA THR A 257 27.12 -26.48 -34.88
C THR A 257 25.81 -26.26 -34.12
N ALA A 258 25.69 -25.17 -33.36
CA ALA A 258 24.44 -24.80 -32.68
C ALA A 258 23.28 -24.58 -33.68
N ARG A 259 23.52 -23.83 -34.76
CA ARG A 259 22.58 -23.64 -35.88
C ARG A 259 22.16 -24.96 -36.52
N THR A 260 23.11 -25.87 -36.71
CA THR A 260 22.86 -27.19 -37.29
C THR A 260 21.96 -28.01 -36.38
N HIS A 261 22.23 -28.06 -35.07
CA HIS A 261 21.36 -28.74 -34.10
C HIS A 261 19.96 -28.13 -34.08
N ARG A 262 19.82 -26.80 -34.05
CA ARG A 262 18.52 -26.11 -34.09
C ARG A 262 17.72 -26.48 -35.35
N ARG A 263 18.36 -26.46 -36.52
CA ARG A 263 17.72 -26.88 -37.79
C ARG A 263 17.28 -28.34 -37.75
N ASN A 264 18.14 -29.24 -37.27
CA ASN A 264 17.83 -30.68 -37.19
C ASN A 264 16.69 -30.95 -36.21
N ILE A 265 16.63 -30.22 -35.08
CA ILE A 265 15.52 -30.28 -34.12
C ILE A 265 14.22 -29.87 -34.81
N TYR A 266 14.21 -28.73 -35.49
CA TYR A 266 13.03 -28.23 -36.22
C TYR A 266 12.55 -29.23 -37.28
N GLN A 267 13.46 -29.79 -38.08
CA GLN A 267 13.12 -30.83 -39.06
C GLN A 267 12.56 -32.10 -38.41
N LYS A 268 13.21 -32.62 -37.35
CA LYS A 268 12.77 -33.86 -36.65
C LYS A 268 11.43 -33.69 -35.93
N LEU A 269 11.15 -32.48 -35.46
CA LEU A 269 9.88 -32.14 -34.82
C LEU A 269 8.82 -31.65 -35.82
N GLY A 270 9.16 -31.49 -37.10
CA GLY A 270 8.24 -31.03 -38.14
C GLY A 270 7.69 -29.63 -37.86
N VAL A 271 8.54 -28.73 -37.42
CA VAL A 271 8.24 -27.31 -37.15
C VAL A 271 9.22 -26.43 -37.90
N SER A 272 8.80 -25.24 -38.31
CA SER A 272 9.64 -24.32 -39.09
C SER A 272 10.25 -23.19 -38.24
N ASN A 273 9.68 -22.92 -37.06
CA ASN A 273 10.07 -21.80 -36.22
C ASN A 273 9.76 -22.07 -34.73
N LEU A 274 10.26 -21.19 -33.85
CA LEU A 274 10.08 -21.30 -32.40
C LEU A 274 8.60 -21.22 -31.99
N ARG A 275 7.77 -20.44 -32.70
CA ARG A 275 6.34 -20.31 -32.40
C ARG A 275 5.58 -21.63 -32.63
N GLU A 276 5.86 -22.30 -33.75
CA GLU A 276 5.31 -23.62 -34.05
C GLU A 276 5.83 -24.69 -33.09
N LEU A 277 7.10 -24.61 -32.69
CA LEU A 277 7.66 -25.48 -31.66
C LEU A 277 6.88 -25.34 -30.34
N LEU A 278 6.67 -24.12 -29.87
CA LEU A 278 5.92 -23.85 -28.64
C LEU A 278 4.47 -24.33 -28.73
N ALA A 279 3.78 -24.05 -29.84
CA ALA A 279 2.40 -24.49 -30.06
C ALA A 279 2.24 -26.03 -30.08
N LYS A 280 3.30 -26.75 -30.47
CA LYS A 280 3.34 -28.22 -30.50
C LYS A 280 3.69 -28.84 -29.14
N LEU A 281 4.40 -28.10 -28.29
CA LEU A 281 4.80 -28.52 -26.94
C LEU A 281 3.78 -28.09 -25.85
N SER A 282 2.86 -27.19 -26.19
CA SER A 282 1.78 -26.72 -25.31
C SER A 282 0.46 -27.52 -25.44
N ARG A 283 0.47 -28.62 -26.20
CA ARG A 283 -0.65 -29.57 -26.36
C ARG A 283 -0.29 -30.88 -25.68
#